data_AF-A0A8K0KYA1-F1
#
_entry.id   AF-A0A8K0KYA1-F1
#
_cell.length_a   1.000
_cell.length_b   1.000
_cell.length_c   1.000
_cell.angle_alpha   90.00
_cell.angle_beta   90.00
_cell.angle_gamma   90.00
#
_symmetry.space_group_name_H-M   'P 1'
#
loop_
_entity.id
_entity.type
_entity.pdbx_description
1 polymer ?
#
loop_
_entity_poly.entity_id
_entity_poly.type
_entity_poly.pdbx_seq_one_letter_code
_entity_poly.pdbx_strand_id
1 'polypeptide(L)'
;MAICSLCNKCILKHLYVSINYSLTWAVLGRWGVVCDDLFGLADAHVACRELGFPLGAAEAVSHSGFGSGVNKGVPLFLMDNLECTGAEHSLSECKFPGWGISDCGAEEVAGVVCKIPGAICPDDQFHCHISKECIPIDYLCDKVVDCGDGSDEDASHCQA
;
A
#
# COMPACT_ATOMS: atom_id res chain seq x y z
N MET A 1 12.95 -7.03 -9.57
CA MET A 1 12.34 -8.18 -8.85
C MET A 1 12.44 -7.88 -7.37
N ALA A 2 11.36 -7.37 -6.76
CA ALA A 2 11.28 -7.15 -5.33
C ALA A 2 10.96 -8.48 -4.63
N ILE A 3 11.70 -8.83 -3.60
CA ILE A 3 11.48 -10.05 -2.81
C ILE A 3 10.56 -9.67 -1.65
N CYS A 4 9.30 -10.07 -1.72
CA CYS A 4 8.27 -9.81 -0.72
C CYS A 4 8.42 -10.78 0.46
N SER A 5 8.83 -10.29 1.63
CA SER A 5 8.79 -11.08 2.88
C SER A 5 7.56 -10.68 3.68
N LEU A 6 6.56 -11.56 3.73
CA LEU A 6 5.30 -11.39 4.43
C LEU A 6 5.54 -11.19 5.94
N CYS A 7 5.12 -10.05 6.51
CA CYS A 7 5.06 -9.86 7.96
C CYS A 7 3.58 -9.77 8.40
N ASN A 8 3.16 -10.75 9.20
CA ASN A 8 1.79 -10.98 9.60
C ASN A 8 1.44 -10.13 10.84
N LYS A 9 0.87 -8.94 10.65
CA LYS A 9 0.16 -8.20 11.71
C LYS A 9 -1.10 -7.51 11.16
N CYS A 10 -2.21 -8.23 11.22
CA CYS A 10 -3.56 -7.69 11.08
C CYS A 10 -4.00 -7.05 12.41
N ILE A 11 -4.14 -5.72 12.48
CA ILE A 11 -4.95 -5.04 13.51
C ILE A 11 -5.72 -3.86 12.85
N LEU A 12 -7.00 -4.12 12.59
CA LEU A 12 -8.18 -3.24 12.67
C LEU A 12 -8.08 -1.77 12.19
N LYS A 13 -8.62 -1.49 10.99
CA LYS A 13 -9.68 -0.49 10.76
C LYS A 13 -10.44 -0.83 9.46
N HIS A 14 -11.74 -1.01 9.60
CA HIS A 14 -12.67 -1.45 8.56
C HIS A 14 -12.74 -0.46 7.38
N LEU A 15 -12.06 -0.76 6.25
CA LEU A 15 -12.57 -0.61 4.86
C LEU A 15 -11.53 -0.99 3.77
N TYR A 16 -10.31 -1.44 4.10
CA TYR A 16 -9.30 -1.78 3.09
C TYR A 16 -8.45 -2.98 3.55
N VAL A 17 -8.11 -3.88 2.61
CA VAL A 17 -7.02 -4.84 2.84
C VAL A 17 -5.72 -4.03 2.75
N SER A 18 -4.99 -3.97 3.85
CA SER A 18 -3.77 -3.19 3.99
C SER A 18 -2.57 -4.13 4.08
N ILE A 19 -1.57 -3.98 3.20
CA ILE A 19 -0.26 -4.64 3.37
C ILE A 19 0.70 -3.62 3.96
N ASN A 20 1.34 -4.02 5.05
CA ASN A 20 2.35 -3.23 5.75
C ASN A 20 3.72 -3.47 5.10
N TYR A 21 4.40 -2.40 4.69
CA TYR A 21 5.76 -2.48 4.15
C TYR A 21 6.71 -1.62 4.98
N SER A 22 7.83 -2.21 5.43
CA SER A 22 9.03 -1.43 5.75
C SER A 22 9.69 -1.06 4.42
N LEU A 23 9.87 0.24 4.16
CA LEU A 23 10.44 0.70 2.89
C LEU A 23 11.92 0.38 2.84
N THR A 24 12.27 -0.65 2.06
CA THR A 24 13.65 -0.94 1.67
C THR A 24 13.83 -0.57 0.21
N TRP A 25 14.87 0.20 -0.09
CA TRP A 25 15.16 0.72 -1.42
C TRP A 25 16.50 0.21 -1.92
N ALA A 26 16.63 0.06 -3.24
CA ALA A 26 17.89 -0.32 -3.87
C ALA A 26 18.30 0.70 -4.94
N VAL A 27 19.40 1.44 -4.70
CA VAL A 27 20.02 2.32 -5.70
C VAL A 27 21.40 1.80 -6.05
N LEU A 28 21.64 1.57 -7.34
CA LEU A 28 22.93 1.07 -7.87
C LEU A 28 23.43 -0.21 -7.16
N GLY A 29 22.51 -1.12 -6.84
CA GLY A 29 22.83 -2.40 -6.19
C GLY A 29 23.06 -2.33 -4.67
N ARG A 30 22.86 -1.17 -4.04
CA ARG A 30 22.93 -1.01 -2.58
C ARG A 30 21.54 -0.91 -1.98
N TRP A 31 21.27 -1.78 -1.01
CA TRP A 31 20.05 -1.78 -0.22
C TRP A 31 20.15 -0.80 0.94
N GLY A 32 19.06 -0.09 1.21
CA GLY A 32 18.94 0.79 2.36
C GLY A 32 17.47 1.10 2.68
N VAL A 33 17.24 2.01 3.62
CA VAL A 33 15.91 2.39 4.12
C VAL A 33 15.64 3.88 3.88
N VAL A 34 14.37 4.27 4.00
CA VAL A 34 13.94 5.67 3.91
C VAL A 34 13.65 6.18 5.32
N CYS A 35 14.08 7.40 5.61
CA CYS A 35 13.80 8.03 6.91
C CYS A 35 12.35 8.53 6.99
N ASP A 36 11.76 8.47 8.19
CA ASP A 36 10.41 8.99 8.44
C ASP A 36 10.35 10.50 8.73
N ASP A 37 11.50 11.17 8.85
CA ASP A 37 11.56 12.62 9.00
C ASP A 37 10.99 13.34 7.77
N LEU A 38 9.99 14.18 8.03
CA LEU A 38 9.12 14.83 7.05
C LEU A 38 8.45 13.86 6.05
N PHE A 39 8.45 12.55 6.32
CA PHE A 39 7.81 11.56 5.46
C PHE A 39 6.30 11.61 5.62
N GLY A 40 5.65 12.27 4.67
CA GLY A 40 4.23 12.54 4.68
C GLY A 40 3.43 11.58 3.80
N LEU A 41 2.13 11.88 3.75
CA LEU A 41 1.19 11.11 2.93
C LEU A 41 1.49 11.25 1.42
N ALA A 42 2.03 12.39 0.96
CA ALA A 42 2.41 12.59 -0.43
C ALA A 42 3.54 11.64 -0.85
N ASP A 43 4.57 11.52 -0.01
CA ASP A 43 5.69 10.60 -0.22
C ASP A 43 5.22 9.15 -0.19
N ALA A 44 4.35 8.81 0.76
CA ALA A 44 3.73 7.49 0.83
C ALA A 44 2.91 7.15 -0.44
N HIS A 45 2.21 8.11 -1.06
CA HIS A 45 1.49 7.87 -2.31
C HIS A 45 2.44 7.50 -3.45
N VAL A 46 3.55 8.22 -3.59
CA VAL A 46 4.58 7.92 -4.60
C VAL A 46 5.17 6.54 -4.33
N ALA A 47 5.56 6.25 -3.09
CA ALA A 47 6.11 4.96 -2.68
C ALA A 47 5.16 3.80 -3.02
N CYS A 48 3.88 3.91 -2.66
CA CYS A 48 2.89 2.88 -2.95
C CYS A 48 2.64 2.70 -4.45
N ARG A 49 2.61 3.77 -5.24
CA ARG A 49 2.47 3.67 -6.70
C ARG A 49 3.68 3.01 -7.34
N GLU A 50 4.89 3.34 -6.89
CA GLU A 50 6.12 2.69 -7.37
C GLU A 50 6.16 1.20 -7.03
N LEU A 51 5.59 0.81 -5.88
CA LEU A 51 5.39 -0.60 -5.49
C LEU A 51 4.28 -1.32 -6.29
N GLY A 52 3.56 -0.61 -7.17
CA GLY A 52 2.50 -1.17 -8.01
C GLY A 52 1.08 -1.05 -7.43
N PHE A 53 0.87 -0.23 -6.39
CA PHE A 53 -0.45 0.08 -5.86
C PHE A 53 -0.99 1.38 -6.46
N PRO A 54 -1.83 1.34 -7.52
CA PRO A 54 -2.24 2.53 -8.26
C PRO A 54 -3.08 3.51 -7.43
N LEU A 55 -3.74 3.02 -6.37
CA LEU A 55 -4.53 3.84 -5.45
C LEU A 55 -3.68 4.65 -4.46
N GLY A 56 -2.36 4.42 -4.42
CA GLY A 56 -1.45 5.11 -3.52
C GLY A 56 -1.54 4.62 -2.07
N ALA A 57 -1.25 5.50 -1.12
CA ALA A 57 -1.17 5.16 0.30
C ALA A 57 -2.46 5.46 1.06
N ALA A 58 -2.76 4.62 2.05
CA ALA A 58 -3.72 4.88 3.11
C ALA A 58 -3.07 5.63 4.27
N GLU A 59 -1.81 5.32 4.58
CA GLU A 59 -1.09 5.88 5.72
C GLU A 59 0.42 5.92 5.46
N ALA A 60 1.06 6.95 6.00
CA ALA A 60 2.51 7.05 6.17
C ALA A 60 2.84 6.67 7.61
N VAL A 61 3.73 5.70 7.80
CA VAL A 61 4.06 5.15 9.11
C VAL A 61 5.44 5.62 9.53
N SER A 62 5.52 6.16 10.73
CA SER A 62 6.73 6.70 11.35
C SER A 62 7.26 5.77 12.47
N HIS A 63 8.39 6.13 13.07
CA HIS A 63 8.99 5.55 14.27
C HIS A 63 9.19 4.04 14.16
N SER A 64 9.59 3.56 12.97
CA SER A 64 9.78 2.14 12.70
C SER A 64 8.55 1.31 13.10
N GLY A 65 7.34 1.80 12.82
CA GLY A 65 6.08 1.14 13.19
C GLY A 65 5.95 -0.30 12.70
N PHE A 66 6.71 -0.69 11.67
CA PHE A 66 6.81 -2.07 11.16
C PHE A 66 8.14 -2.77 11.48
N GLY A 67 8.95 -2.14 12.32
CA GLY A 67 10.32 -2.52 12.63
C GLY A 67 11.33 -1.89 11.68
N SER A 68 12.53 -1.65 12.19
CA SER A 68 13.64 -1.04 11.47
C SER A 68 14.13 -1.88 10.27
N GLY A 69 13.70 -3.14 10.14
CA GLY A 69 14.11 -4.05 9.06
C GLY A 69 15.59 -4.46 9.09
N VAL A 70 16.38 -3.88 10.01
CA VAL A 70 17.82 -4.12 10.14
C VAL A 70 18.14 -5.03 11.30
N ASN A 71 18.17 -6.32 11.03
CA ASN A 71 18.88 -7.24 11.92
C ASN A 71 20.39 -7.06 11.67
N LYS A 72 21.11 -6.48 12.65
CA LYS A 72 22.59 -6.47 12.78
C LYS A 72 23.38 -5.34 12.06
N GLY A 73 22.97 -4.09 12.17
CA GLY A 73 23.80 -2.95 11.77
C GLY A 73 22.98 -1.66 11.69
N VAL A 74 23.65 -0.51 11.78
CA VAL A 74 23.01 0.79 11.56
C VAL A 74 22.38 0.77 10.15
N PRO A 75 21.07 1.04 10.01
CA PRO A 75 20.43 1.10 8.70
C PRO A 75 21.15 2.12 7.81
N LEU A 76 21.45 1.71 6.58
CA LEU A 76 21.87 2.67 5.57
C LEU A 76 20.62 3.43 5.13
N PHE A 77 20.43 4.63 5.66
CA PHE A 77 19.42 5.56 5.18
C PHE A 77 19.85 6.09 3.82
N LEU A 78 19.01 5.89 2.80
CA LEU A 78 19.29 6.35 1.44
C LEU A 78 18.65 7.69 1.15
N MET A 79 17.52 7.98 1.78
CA MET A 79 16.68 9.14 1.54
C MET A 79 16.12 9.62 2.87
N ASP A 80 16.04 10.94 3.00
CA ASP A 80 15.59 11.66 4.18
C ASP A 80 14.98 12.98 3.73
N ASN A 81 14.04 13.54 4.50
CA ASN A 81 13.38 14.82 4.22
C ASN A 81 12.82 14.88 2.79
N LEU A 82 12.02 13.88 2.42
CA LEU A 82 11.36 13.80 1.12
C LEU A 82 10.27 14.87 1.03
N GLU A 83 10.35 15.68 -0.02
CA GLU A 83 9.34 16.71 -0.35
C GLU A 83 8.64 16.32 -1.67
N CYS A 84 7.95 15.18 -1.70
CA CYS A 84 7.14 14.79 -2.86
C CYS A 84 5.90 15.68 -2.98
N THR A 85 5.51 16.01 -4.21
CA THR A 85 4.20 16.60 -4.54
C THR A 85 3.08 15.57 -4.48
N GLY A 86 3.43 14.28 -4.55
CA GLY A 86 2.48 13.18 -4.60
C GLY A 86 2.07 12.82 -6.03
N ALA A 87 2.69 13.42 -7.06
CA ALA A 87 2.45 13.13 -8.48
C ALA A 87 3.61 12.40 -9.17
N GLU A 88 4.75 12.28 -8.48
CA GLU A 88 5.96 11.65 -8.97
C GLU A 88 5.73 10.16 -9.27
N HIS A 89 6.49 9.64 -10.23
CA HIS A 89 6.47 8.22 -10.57
C HIS A 89 7.34 7.41 -9.62
N SER A 90 8.41 8.02 -9.10
CA SER A 90 9.29 7.38 -8.15
C SER A 90 9.79 8.31 -7.05
N LEU A 91 10.12 7.75 -5.88
CA LEU A 91 10.64 8.53 -4.74
C LEU A 91 11.94 9.28 -5.08
N SER A 92 12.72 8.76 -6.04
CA SER A 92 13.96 9.37 -6.54
C SER A 92 13.75 10.67 -7.33
N GLU A 93 12.53 10.95 -7.78
CA GLU A 93 12.17 12.18 -8.49
C GLU A 93 11.77 13.31 -7.52
N CYS A 94 11.45 12.96 -6.27
CA CYS A 94 11.13 13.93 -5.25
C CYS A 94 12.36 14.75 -4.87
N LYS A 95 12.13 15.93 -4.31
CA LYS A 95 13.21 16.76 -3.76
C LYS A 95 13.62 16.21 -2.39
N PHE A 96 14.91 16.00 -2.19
CA PHE A 96 15.50 15.59 -0.91
C PHE A 96 16.99 16.04 -0.84
N PRO A 97 17.64 16.04 0.33
CA PRO A 97 19.00 16.55 0.54
C PRO A 97 20.10 15.83 -0.27
N GLY A 98 19.83 14.59 -0.68
CA GLY A 98 20.72 13.76 -1.49
C GLY A 98 20.85 12.34 -0.96
N TRP A 99 21.39 11.44 -1.80
CA TRP A 99 21.50 10.02 -1.47
C TRP A 99 22.48 9.77 -0.32
N GLY A 100 22.03 9.06 0.71
CA GLY A 100 22.88 8.71 1.86
C GLY A 100 23.15 9.86 2.83
N ILE A 101 22.43 10.98 2.69
CA ILE A 101 22.51 12.14 3.58
C ILE A 101 21.27 12.10 4.46
N SER A 102 21.47 11.80 5.74
CA SER A 102 20.42 11.74 6.76
C SER A 102 21.07 11.86 8.15
N ASP A 103 20.34 12.39 9.12
CA ASP A 103 20.67 12.33 10.55
C ASP A 103 19.88 11.26 11.32
N CYS A 104 19.12 10.45 10.59
CA CYS A 104 18.23 9.43 11.14
C CYS A 104 18.94 8.24 11.82
N GLY A 105 18.39 7.82 12.95
CA GLY A 105 18.78 6.68 13.75
C GLY A 105 17.96 5.42 13.44
N ALA A 106 18.32 4.30 14.06
CA ALA A 106 17.72 3.00 13.74
C ALA A 106 16.19 2.91 13.92
N GLU A 107 15.60 3.78 14.74
CA GLU A 107 14.15 3.79 14.98
C GLU A 107 13.38 4.75 14.05
N GLU A 108 14.07 5.43 13.13
CA GLU A 108 13.50 6.47 12.25
C GLU A 108 13.27 5.95 10.82
N VAL A 109 12.79 4.70 10.70
CA VAL A 109 12.48 4.09 9.40
C VAL A 109 11.03 4.38 9.00
N ALA A 110 10.86 4.95 7.81
CA ALA A 110 9.56 5.15 7.18
C ALA A 110 8.92 3.83 6.74
N GLY A 111 7.63 3.71 7.00
CA GLY A 111 6.76 2.65 6.50
C GLY A 111 5.59 3.23 5.73
N VAL A 112 4.94 2.38 4.94
CA VAL A 112 3.71 2.75 4.24
C VAL A 112 2.65 1.67 4.39
N VAL A 113 1.40 2.13 4.44
CA VAL A 113 0.23 1.28 4.26
C VAL A 113 -0.36 1.60 2.91
N CYS A 114 -0.25 0.69 1.96
CA CYS A 114 -0.75 0.91 0.61
C CYS A 114 -2.22 0.53 0.49
N LYS A 115 -2.98 1.34 -0.25
CA LYS A 115 -4.34 1.01 -0.66
C LYS A 115 -4.26 -0.05 -1.74
N ILE A 116 -4.75 -1.24 -1.43
CA ILE A 116 -4.97 -2.25 -2.44
C ILE A 116 -6.31 -1.93 -3.09
N PRO A 117 -6.40 -1.94 -4.43
CA PRO A 117 -7.69 -2.16 -5.04
C PRO A 117 -8.14 -3.55 -4.58
N GLY A 118 -9.00 -3.58 -3.54
CA GLY A 118 -10.05 -4.59 -3.60
C GLY A 118 -10.73 -4.43 -4.96
N ALA A 119 -11.36 -5.46 -5.52
CA ALA A 119 -12.35 -5.12 -6.54
C ALA A 119 -13.38 -4.21 -5.84
N ILE A 120 -13.21 -2.89 -6.01
CA ILE A 120 -14.09 -1.87 -5.48
C ILE A 120 -14.91 -1.54 -6.70
N CYS A 121 -15.99 -2.30 -6.85
CA CYS A 121 -17.07 -1.84 -7.68
C CYS A 121 -17.50 -0.48 -7.11
N PRO A 122 -17.81 0.52 -7.95
CA PRO A 122 -18.31 1.80 -7.45
C PRO A 122 -19.55 1.57 -6.57
N ASP A 123 -19.92 2.55 -5.74
CA ASP A 123 -20.98 2.39 -4.72
C ASP A 123 -22.36 1.94 -5.28
N ASP A 124 -22.54 1.98 -6.60
CA ASP A 124 -23.71 1.54 -7.36
C ASP A 124 -23.60 0.11 -7.96
N GLN A 125 -22.56 -0.64 -7.61
CA GLN A 125 -22.26 -1.97 -8.17
C GLN A 125 -21.95 -3.00 -7.08
N PHE A 126 -22.41 -4.23 -7.29
CA PHE A 126 -22.13 -5.41 -6.50
C PHE A 126 -20.86 -6.12 -6.98
N HIS A 127 -20.03 -6.55 -6.02
CA HIS A 127 -18.80 -7.27 -6.27
C HIS A 127 -19.04 -8.78 -6.16
N CYS A 128 -18.89 -9.48 -7.28
CA CYS A 128 -19.00 -10.93 -7.33
C CYS A 128 -17.94 -11.61 -6.46
N HIS A 129 -18.39 -12.54 -5.62
CA HIS A 129 -17.60 -13.12 -4.53
C HIS A 129 -16.32 -13.81 -5.00
N ILE A 130 -16.38 -14.59 -6.09
CA ILE A 130 -15.28 -15.42 -6.59
C ILE A 130 -14.73 -14.90 -7.93
N SER A 131 -15.61 -14.51 -8.85
CA SER A 131 -15.21 -14.04 -10.19
C SER A 131 -14.51 -12.68 -10.18
N LYS A 132 -14.63 -11.90 -9.08
CA LYS A 132 -14.06 -10.55 -8.92
C LYS A 132 -14.55 -9.55 -9.97
N GLU A 133 -15.67 -9.87 -10.60
CA GLU A 133 -16.37 -9.00 -11.54
C GLU A 133 -17.31 -8.04 -10.76
N CYS A 134 -17.68 -6.95 -11.42
CA CYS A 134 -18.59 -5.94 -10.89
C CYS A 134 -19.84 -5.90 -11.76
N ILE A 135 -21.01 -6.02 -11.12
CA ILE A 135 -22.31 -5.89 -11.77
C ILE A 135 -23.09 -4.74 -11.11
N PRO A 136 -24.01 -4.05 -11.80
CA PRO A 136 -24.86 -3.04 -11.14
C PRO A 136 -25.73 -3.66 -10.05
N ILE A 137 -26.02 -2.91 -8.99
CA ILE A 137 -26.87 -3.40 -7.87
C ILE A 137 -28.26 -3.85 -8.36
N ASP A 138 -28.76 -3.29 -9.48
CA ASP A 138 -30.05 -3.70 -10.07
C ASP A 138 -30.08 -5.16 -10.57
N TYR A 139 -28.90 -5.77 -10.77
CA TYR A 139 -28.70 -7.16 -11.20
C TYR A 139 -28.43 -8.07 -10.00
N LEU A 140 -28.56 -7.55 -8.77
CA LEU A 140 -28.47 -8.35 -7.56
C LEU A 140 -29.86 -8.88 -7.21
N CYS A 141 -30.01 -10.21 -7.12
CA CYS A 141 -31.26 -10.88 -6.74
C CYS A 141 -32.43 -10.64 -7.71
N ASP A 142 -32.14 -10.45 -9.00
CA ASP A 142 -33.13 -10.26 -10.05
C ASP A 142 -33.59 -11.59 -10.71
N LYS A 143 -33.02 -12.71 -10.27
CA LYS A 143 -33.23 -14.09 -10.76
C LYS A 143 -32.48 -14.40 -12.06
N VAL A 144 -31.48 -13.61 -12.42
CA VAL A 144 -30.58 -13.81 -13.54
C VAL A 144 -29.16 -13.95 -13.01
N VAL A 145 -28.41 -14.94 -13.52
CA VAL A 145 -27.02 -15.13 -13.13
C VAL A 145 -26.14 -14.27 -14.02
N ASP A 146 -25.69 -13.14 -13.49
CA ASP A 146 -24.81 -12.15 -14.11
C ASP A 146 -23.37 -12.26 -13.60
N CYS A 147 -23.15 -12.69 -12.35
CA CYS A 147 -21.82 -13.06 -11.89
C CYS A 147 -21.36 -14.39 -12.51
N GLY A 148 -20.13 -14.48 -13.00
CA GLY A 148 -19.57 -15.72 -13.57
C GLY A 148 -19.54 -16.93 -12.60
N ASP A 149 -19.70 -16.68 -11.30
CA ASP A 149 -19.81 -17.65 -10.21
C ASP A 149 -21.24 -17.78 -9.62
N GLY A 150 -22.21 -17.01 -10.10
CA GLY A 150 -23.61 -17.04 -9.62
C GLY A 150 -23.83 -16.47 -8.22
N SER A 151 -22.86 -15.68 -7.71
CA SER A 151 -22.89 -15.13 -6.36
C SER A 151 -23.91 -14.01 -6.15
N ASP A 152 -24.35 -13.38 -7.22
CA ASP A 152 -25.43 -12.39 -7.29
C ASP A 152 -26.83 -12.95 -7.02
N GLU A 153 -27.03 -14.24 -7.28
CA GLU A 153 -28.32 -14.92 -7.08
C GLU A 153 -28.29 -15.93 -5.93
N ASP A 154 -27.18 -16.00 -5.20
CA ASP A 154 -27.07 -16.94 -4.10
C ASP A 154 -27.94 -16.51 -2.93
N ALA A 155 -28.76 -17.45 -2.45
CA ALA A 155 -29.72 -17.22 -1.36
C ALA A 155 -29.08 -16.81 -0.03
N SER A 156 -27.75 -16.95 0.13
CA SER A 156 -27.04 -16.41 1.29
C SER A 156 -26.82 -14.89 1.22
N HIS A 157 -26.86 -14.30 0.02
CA HIS A 157 -26.70 -12.86 -0.23
C HIS A 157 -28.03 -12.18 -0.54
N CYS A 158 -28.97 -12.90 -1.16
CA CYS A 158 -30.35 -12.48 -1.37
C CYS A 158 -31.20 -12.78 -0.14
N GLN A 159 -31.13 -11.94 0.88
CA GLN A 159 -32.07 -12.04 2.01
C GLN A 159 -33.49 -11.70 1.52
N ALA A 160 -34.40 -12.67 1.68
CA ALA A 160 -35.81 -12.62 1.30
C ALA A 160 -36.64 -11.61 2.11
#